data_AF-A0A7V2X6B4-F1
#
_entry.id   AF-A0A7V2X6B4-F1
#
_cell.length_a   1.000
_cell.length_b   1.000
_cell.length_c   1.000
_cell.angle_alpha   90.00
_cell.angle_beta   90.00
_cell.angle_gamma   90.00
#
_symmetry.space_group_name_H-M   'P 1'
#
loop_
_entity.id
_entity.type
_entity.pdbx_description
1 polymer ?
#
loop_
_entity_poly.entity_id
_entity_poly.type
_entity_poly.pdbx_seq_one_letter_code
_entity_poly.pdbx_strand_id
1 'polypeptide(L)'
;MISAGASVRQIAQKLGRSPNTISREIRRNKSVRSGYNAQRAQERYKERRKACRRTRRLDYELLRQYVVEKMISGWSPEQISGRAEREHPTDPFIR
;
A
#
# COMPACT_ATOMS: atom_id res chain seq x y z
N MET A 1 9.76 3.96 -23.91
CA MET A 1 9.36 2.83 -24.79
C MET A 1 10.28 1.65 -24.49
N ILE A 2 9.78 0.42 -24.43
CA ILE A 2 10.67 -0.73 -24.69
C ILE A 2 11.25 -0.48 -26.07
N SER A 3 12.57 -0.33 -26.17
CA SER A 3 13.24 -0.09 -27.45
C SER A 3 12.73 -1.13 -28.45
N ALA A 4 12.10 -0.64 -29.53
CA ALA A 4 11.57 -1.48 -30.58
C ALA A 4 12.73 -2.31 -31.14
N GLY A 5 12.77 -3.61 -30.82
CA GLY A 5 13.81 -4.54 -31.28
C GLY A 5 14.66 -5.21 -30.20
N ALA A 6 14.66 -4.74 -28.95
CA ALA A 6 15.42 -5.42 -27.89
C ALA A 6 14.65 -6.63 -27.32
N SER A 7 15.26 -7.81 -27.36
CA SER A 7 14.70 -9.00 -26.72
C SER A 7 14.68 -8.87 -25.19
N VAL A 8 13.78 -9.61 -24.54
CA VAL A 8 13.69 -9.67 -23.07
C VAL A 8 15.04 -10.03 -22.43
N ARG A 9 15.82 -10.92 -23.08
CA ARG A 9 17.15 -11.33 -22.61
C ARG A 9 18.17 -10.19 -22.67
N GLN A 10 18.18 -9.41 -23.75
CA GLN A 10 19.08 -8.26 -23.89
C GLN A 10 18.76 -7.17 -22.86
N ILE A 11 17.48 -6.90 -22.62
CA ILE A 11 17.04 -5.94 -21.60
C ILE A 11 17.45 -6.42 -20.21
N ALA A 12 17.24 -7.70 -19.91
CA ALA A 12 17.61 -8.33 -18.66
C ALA A 12 19.13 -8.24 -18.39
N GLN A 13 19.95 -8.54 -19.40
CA GLN A 13 21.41 -8.43 -19.29
C GLN A 13 21.85 -6.98 -19.04
N LYS A 14 21.32 -6.01 -19.79
CA LYS A 14 21.64 -4.58 -19.61
C LYS A 14 21.26 -4.06 -18.22
N LEU A 15 20.20 -4.60 -17.62
CA LEU A 15 19.72 -4.19 -16.29
C LEU A 15 20.27 -5.05 -15.14
N GLY A 16 21.05 -6.09 -15.42
CA GLY A 16 21.52 -7.04 -14.41
C GLY A 16 20.38 -7.78 -13.69
N ARG A 17 19.29 -8.09 -14.41
CA ARG A 17 18.10 -8.79 -13.86
C ARG A 17 17.85 -10.10 -14.58
N SER A 18 17.06 -10.97 -13.97
CA SER A 18 16.66 -12.21 -14.65
C SER A 18 15.70 -11.90 -15.82
N PRO A 19 15.78 -12.62 -16.95
CA PRO A 19 14.82 -12.51 -18.04
C PRO A 19 13.37 -12.75 -17.58
N ASN A 20 13.17 -13.63 -16.60
CA ASN A 20 11.86 -13.90 -16.01
C ASN A 20 11.30 -12.69 -15.27
N THR A 21 12.14 -11.92 -14.57
CA THR A 21 11.73 -10.67 -13.90
C THR A 21 11.20 -9.67 -14.93
N ILE A 22 11.93 -9.46 -16.02
CA ILE A 22 11.52 -8.54 -17.10
C ILE A 22 10.25 -9.03 -17.79
N SER A 23 10.14 -10.33 -18.09
CA SER A 23 8.93 -10.91 -18.70
C SER A 23 7.69 -10.73 -17.81
N ARG A 24 7.82 -11.00 -16.51
CA ARG A 24 6.72 -10.83 -15.53
C ARG A 24 6.30 -9.36 -15.41
N GLU A 25 7.27 -8.45 -15.38
CA GLU A 25 7.02 -7.00 -15.32
C GLU A 25 6.27 -6.50 -16.55
N ILE A 26 6.71 -6.90 -17.76
CA ILE A 26 6.04 -6.55 -19.01
C ILE A 26 4.63 -7.12 -19.03
N ARG A 27 4.45 -8.41 -18.71
CA ARG A 27 3.14 -9.06 -18.70
C ARG A 27 2.16 -8.38 -17.75
N ARG A 28 2.63 -7.99 -16.57
CA ARG A 28 1.83 -7.33 -15.53
C ARG A 28 1.42 -5.91 -15.89
N ASN A 29 2.26 -5.17 -16.62
CA ASN A 29 2.06 -3.74 -16.85
C ASN A 29 1.84 -3.36 -18.33
N LYS A 30 1.80 -4.31 -19.26
CA LYS A 30 1.45 -4.09 -20.67
C LYS A 30 -0.04 -3.72 -20.80
N SER A 31 -0.31 -2.66 -21.57
CA SER A 31 -1.64 -2.28 -22.04
C SER A 31 -1.94 -2.98 -23.37
N VAL A 32 -3.20 -3.40 -23.57
CA VAL A 32 -3.66 -4.01 -24.82
C VAL A 32 -3.54 -3.01 -25.98
N ARG A 33 -3.83 -1.73 -25.76
CA ARG A 33 -3.80 -0.68 -26.80
C ARG A 33 -2.42 -0.03 -27.01
N SER A 34 -1.60 0.05 -25.96
CA SER A 34 -0.42 0.94 -25.93
C SER A 34 0.90 0.22 -25.68
N GLY A 35 0.88 -1.10 -25.51
CA GLY A 35 2.06 -1.85 -25.10
C GLY A 35 2.52 -1.50 -23.68
N TYR A 36 3.80 -1.70 -23.40
CA TYR A 36 4.38 -1.39 -22.09
C TYR A 36 4.73 0.11 -21.97
N ASN A 37 4.32 0.72 -20.88
CA ASN A 37 4.68 2.09 -20.52
C ASN A 37 5.26 2.10 -19.10
N ALA A 38 6.52 2.52 -18.97
CA ALA A 38 7.25 2.52 -17.71
C ALA A 38 6.67 3.49 -16.66
N GLN A 39 6.22 4.67 -17.10
CA GLN A 39 5.62 5.67 -16.22
C GLN A 39 4.31 5.13 -15.62
N ARG A 40 3.43 4.58 -16.45
CA ARG A 40 2.19 3.94 -15.99
C ARG A 40 2.45 2.72 -15.11
N ALA A 41 3.47 1.92 -15.42
CA ALA A 41 3.88 0.79 -14.58
C ALA A 41 4.27 1.27 -13.16
N GLN A 42 5.00 2.38 -13.09
CA GLN A 42 5.41 3.00 -11.83
C GLN A 42 4.23 3.60 -11.06
N GLU A 43 3.31 4.29 -11.74
CA GLU A 43 2.07 4.80 -11.13
C GLU A 43 1.24 3.67 -10.52
N ARG A 44 0.99 2.59 -11.28
CA ARG A 44 0.29 1.39 -10.80
C ARG A 44 1.02 0.70 -9.65
N TYR A 45 2.36 0.71 -9.64
CA TYR A 45 3.13 0.20 -8.52
C TYR A 45 2.87 1.04 -7.26
N LYS A 46 2.92 2.38 -7.37
CA LYS A 46 2.66 3.29 -6.25
C LYS A 46 1.24 3.10 -5.69
N GLU A 47 0.23 2.99 -6.55
CA GLU A 47 -1.16 2.73 -6.15
C GLU A 47 -1.31 1.42 -5.38
N ARG A 48 -0.79 0.31 -5.94
CA ARG A 48 -0.81 -1.00 -5.24
C ARG A 48 -0.10 -0.93 -3.90
N ARG A 49 1.03 -0.24 -3.82
CA ARG A 49 1.78 -0.06 -2.56
C ARG A 49 1.02 0.74 -1.51
N LYS A 50 0.13 1.66 -1.90
CA LYS A 50 -0.77 2.34 -0.94
C LYS A 50 -1.71 1.33 -0.27
N ALA A 51 -2.32 0.43 -1.06
CA ALA A 51 -3.23 -0.58 -0.54
C ALA A 51 -2.54 -1.67 0.31
N CYS A 52 -1.26 -1.96 0.07
CA CYS A 52 -0.51 -2.95 0.86
C CYS A 52 -0.12 -2.48 2.27
N ARG A 53 -0.25 -1.18 2.59
CA ARG A 53 0.13 -0.66 3.91
C ARG A 53 -1.05 -0.82 4.86
N ARG A 54 -0.78 -1.35 6.06
CA ARG A 54 -1.76 -1.35 7.15
C ARG A 54 -2.14 0.11 7.43
N THR A 55 -3.43 0.40 7.44
CA THR A 55 -3.94 1.71 7.86
C THR A 55 -3.50 1.97 9.31
N ARG A 56 -3.17 3.22 9.64
CA ARG A 56 -2.87 3.55 11.04
C ARG A 56 -4.19 3.51 11.80
N ARG A 57 -4.20 3.01 13.04
CA ARG A 57 -5.43 2.94 13.84
C ARG A 57 -6.10 4.32 13.96
N LEU A 58 -5.30 5.36 14.18
CA LEU A 58 -5.79 6.75 14.32
C LEU A 58 -6.20 7.42 13.00
N ASP A 59 -6.07 6.75 11.84
CA ASP A 59 -6.71 7.21 10.60
C ASP A 59 -8.23 6.99 10.66
N TYR A 60 -8.72 6.16 11.60
CA TYR A 60 -10.13 6.00 11.88
C TYR A 60 -10.63 7.13 12.79
N GLU A 61 -11.47 8.00 12.23
CA GLU A 61 -11.87 9.26 12.89
C GLU A 61 -12.54 9.03 14.25
N LEU A 62 -13.41 8.02 14.39
CA LEU A 62 -14.09 7.76 15.66
C LEU A 62 -13.12 7.29 16.76
N LEU A 63 -12.16 6.41 16.43
CA LEU A 63 -11.11 6.03 17.39
C LEU A 63 -10.23 7.23 17.74
N ARG A 64 -9.91 8.08 16.76
CA ARG A 64 -9.11 9.29 17.01
C ARG A 64 -9.82 10.25 17.96
N GLN A 65 -11.11 10.50 17.75
CA GLN A 65 -11.93 11.34 18.64
C GLN A 65 -11.98 10.77 20.05
N TYR A 66 -12.25 9.47 20.19
CA TYR A 66 -12.24 8.78 21.47
C TYR A 66 -10.91 8.96 22.23
N VAL A 67 -9.79 8.69 21.55
CA VAL A 67 -8.46 8.82 22.16
C VAL A 67 -8.19 10.26 22.59
N VAL A 68 -8.52 11.25 21.75
CA VAL A 68 -8.32 12.68 22.08
C VAL A 68 -9.17 13.09 23.29
N GLU A 69 -10.44 12.69 23.33
CA GLU A 69 -11.35 13.00 24.44
C GLU A 69 -10.84 12.42 25.77
N LYS A 70 -10.41 11.16 25.78
CA LYS A 70 -9.89 10.52 26.99
C LYS A 70 -8.52 11.07 27.41
N MET A 71 -7.66 11.42 26.46
CA MET A 71 -6.39 12.10 26.74
C MET A 71 -6.61 13.47 27.41
N ILE A 72 -7.57 14.27 26.91
CA ILE A 72 -7.95 15.55 27.54
C ILE A 72 -8.52 15.32 28.95
N SER A 73 -9.22 14.21 29.15
CA SER A 73 -9.74 13.78 30.46
C SER A 73 -8.67 13.23 31.41
N GLY A 74 -7.38 13.30 31.04
CA GLY A 74 -6.25 12.91 31.88
C GLY A 74 -5.98 11.40 31.94
N TRP A 75 -6.54 10.61 31.02
CA TRP A 75 -6.30 9.17 31.00
C TRP A 75 -4.93 8.85 30.39
N SER A 76 -4.26 7.84 30.95
CA SER A 76 -3.05 7.28 30.36
C SER A 76 -3.38 6.47 29.09
N PRO A 77 -2.44 6.36 28.12
CA PRO A 77 -2.62 5.53 26.94
C PRO A 77 -3.04 4.09 27.26
N GLU A 78 -2.48 3.51 28.32
CA GLU A 78 -2.80 2.17 28.80
C GLU A 78 -4.27 2.06 29.25
N GLN A 79 -4.77 3.05 30.00
CA GLN A 79 -6.17 3.11 30.43
C GLN A 79 -7.15 3.25 29.26
N ILE A 80 -6.78 4.04 28.25
CA ILE A 80 -7.59 4.23 27.03
C ILE A 80 -7.66 2.90 26.27
N SER A 81 -6.52 2.24 26.03
CA SER A 81 -6.48 0.97 25.31
C SER A 81 -7.24 -0.15 26.04
N GLY A 82 -7.11 -0.25 27.37
CA GLY A 82 -7.76 -1.29 28.17
C GLY A 82 -9.26 -1.08 28.38
N ARG A 83 -9.81 0.11 28.09
CA ARG A 83 -11.24 0.42 28.17
C ARG A 83 -11.94 0.55 26.82
N ALA A 84 -11.21 0.81 25.74
CA ALA A 84 -11.76 0.94 24.39
C ALA A 84 -12.65 -0.26 23.99
N GLU A 85 -12.22 -1.49 24.27
CA GLU A 85 -12.97 -2.71 23.96
C GLU A 85 -14.27 -2.86 24.78
N ARG A 86 -14.29 -2.33 26.02
CA ARG A 86 -15.47 -2.36 26.91
C ARG A 86 -16.48 -1.27 26.59
N GLU A 87 -16.01 -0.07 26.24
CA GLU A 87 -16.86 1.08 25.93
C GLU A 87 -17.42 1.02 24.50
N HIS A 88 -16.72 0.34 23.58
CA HIS A 88 -17.11 0.22 22.16
C HIS A 88 -17.16 -1.25 21.68
N PRO A 89 -17.99 -2.12 22.28
CA PRO A 89 -18.02 -3.55 21.94
C PRO A 89 -18.52 -3.84 20.52
N THR A 90 -19.32 -2.93 19.96
CA THR A 90 -19.93 -3.05 18.62
C THR A 90 -19.06 -2.50 17.50
N ASP A 91 -18.02 -1.72 17.82
CA ASP A 91 -17.13 -1.13 16.81
C ASP A 91 -15.81 -1.92 16.71
N PRO A 92 -15.61 -2.72 15.65
CA PRO A 92 -14.42 -3.56 15.51
C PRO A 92 -13.14 -2.76 15.26
N PHE A 93 -13.22 -1.46 15.00
CA PHE A 93 -12.07 -0.59 14.78
C PHE A 93 -11.65 0.19 16.02
N ILE A 94 -12.55 0.34 17.00
CA ILE A 94 -12.24 0.98 18.29
C ILE A 94 -11.71 -0.05 19.30
N ARG A 95 -12.26 -1.27 19.34
CA ARG A 95 -11.71 -2.37 20.14
C ARG A 95 -10.24 -2.67 19.77
#